data_AF-A0A2D6XKS5-F1
#
_entry.id   AF-A0A2D6XKS5-F1
#
_cell.length_a   1.000
_cell.length_b   1.000
_cell.length_c   1.000
_cell.angle_alpha   90.00
_cell.angle_beta   90.00
_cell.angle_gamma   90.00
#
_symmetry.space_group_name_H-M   'P 1'
#
loop_
_entity.id
_entity.type
_entity.pdbx_description
1 polymer ?
#
loop_
_entity_poly.entity_id
_entity_poly.type
_entity_poly.pdbx_seq_one_letter_code
_entity_poly.pdbx_strand_id
1 'polypeptide(L)'
;MAIDGIPGLEGKVDMVMPDPGVQEASATIVPESSPPPVEVELSPQQQIDALTKRLDDGEQALLKSQNDYNAMKGRHDKLASAARSNDDIVDSVAGLSDTVAAVLKHIGRGDDEAFAADLGRVEAERQNRKEGTAFERSIEEIRLDVDDALADTGIDLRTDPDLEDFRALWTEAYNQKDIGAMYRAQAELFRVLRRHARAAQRQLQDATDSEKERIRRSALEEAGVNDIDGGNGAASGELSADALFARDVNSVPFGDLQKHKDQLIRAMRR
;
A
#
# COMPACT_ATOMS: atom_id res chain seq x y z
N MET A 1 18.34 -59.72 -7.34
CA MET A 1 17.48 -59.35 -6.20
C MET A 1 16.78 -58.05 -6.60
N ALA A 2 15.53 -57.99 -7.08
CA ALA A 2 14.43 -58.97 -7.20
C ALA A 2 13.85 -59.54 -5.88
N ILE A 3 12.52 -59.75 -5.87
CA ILE A 3 11.61 -60.22 -4.79
C ILE A 3 11.14 -59.03 -3.91
N ASP A 4 9.91 -58.49 -4.03
CA ASP A 4 8.54 -58.99 -3.70
C ASP A 4 8.30 -59.16 -2.18
N GLY A 5 7.15 -58.85 -1.56
CA GLY A 5 5.90 -58.19 -2.00
C GLY A 5 4.69 -58.51 -1.08
N ILE A 6 3.65 -57.64 -1.04
CA ILE A 6 2.20 -57.94 -0.71
C ILE A 6 1.89 -58.28 0.79
N PRO A 7 0.65 -58.22 1.38
CA PRO A 7 -0.65 -57.52 1.10
C PRO A 7 -0.94 -56.39 2.14
N GLY A 8 -2.14 -55.81 2.39
CA GLY A 8 -3.47 -55.81 1.72
C GLY A 8 -4.71 -56.10 2.63
N LEU A 9 -5.51 -55.07 2.97
CA LEU A 9 -6.87 -55.09 3.62
C LEU A 9 -7.52 -53.71 3.33
N GLU A 10 -8.41 -53.52 2.35
CA GLU A 10 -9.83 -53.95 2.28
C GLU A 10 -10.72 -53.49 3.43
N GLY A 11 -11.70 -52.64 3.09
CA GLY A 11 -12.66 -52.03 3.99
C GLY A 11 -13.78 -51.31 3.24
N LYS A 12 -14.47 -52.03 2.34
CA LYS A 12 -15.76 -51.58 1.78
C LYS A 12 -16.88 -51.84 2.79
N VAL A 13 -17.72 -50.86 3.03
CA VAL A 13 -19.14 -51.08 3.36
C VAL A 13 -19.96 -50.04 2.60
N ASP A 14 -20.87 -50.51 1.77
CA ASP A 14 -21.83 -49.68 1.01
C ASP A 14 -22.81 -48.95 1.95
N MET A 15 -23.51 -47.92 1.44
CA MET A 15 -24.98 -47.94 1.42
C MET A 15 -25.61 -46.71 0.71
N VAL A 16 -26.42 -47.03 -0.30
CA VAL A 16 -27.68 -46.35 -0.67
C VAL A 16 -27.57 -44.91 -1.23
N MET A 17 -27.41 -44.85 -2.56
CA MET A 17 -28.10 -43.88 -3.41
C MET A 17 -29.16 -44.63 -4.23
N PRO A 18 -30.46 -44.33 -4.10
CA PRO A 18 -31.50 -44.81 -5.00
C PRO A 18 -31.90 -43.72 -6.01
N ASP A 19 -31.41 -43.86 -7.24
CA ASP A 19 -32.17 -43.56 -8.46
C ASP A 19 -33.20 -44.73 -8.67
N PRO A 20 -34.25 -44.69 -9.53
CA PRO A 20 -34.44 -43.79 -10.69
C PRO A 20 -35.88 -43.25 -10.90
N GLY A 21 -36.07 -42.39 -11.91
CA GLY A 21 -37.40 -41.86 -12.26
C GLY A 21 -37.52 -41.16 -13.62
N VAL A 22 -37.14 -41.80 -14.72
CA VAL A 22 -37.40 -41.27 -16.08
C VAL A 22 -38.90 -41.33 -16.39
N GLN A 23 -39.50 -40.18 -16.74
CA GLN A 23 -40.68 -40.12 -17.61
C GLN A 23 -40.57 -38.95 -18.59
N GLU A 24 -40.36 -39.25 -19.86
CA GLU A 24 -40.66 -38.35 -20.98
C GLU A 24 -42.18 -38.36 -21.25
N ALA A 25 -42.82 -37.20 -21.34
CA ALA A 25 -44.07 -37.04 -22.10
C ALA A 25 -44.39 -35.57 -22.44
N SER A 26 -44.22 -35.23 -23.71
CA SER A 26 -45.06 -34.32 -24.52
C SER A 26 -45.65 -33.03 -23.92
N ALA A 27 -45.07 -31.92 -24.39
CA ALA A 27 -45.77 -30.79 -25.03
C ALA A 27 -46.98 -30.12 -24.34
N THR A 28 -46.79 -28.83 -23.99
CA THR A 28 -47.74 -27.77 -24.35
C THR A 28 -46.99 -26.45 -24.51
N ILE A 29 -47.14 -25.81 -25.67
CA ILE A 29 -46.71 -24.43 -25.90
C ILE A 29 -47.89 -23.52 -25.58
N VAL A 30 -47.76 -22.65 -24.57
CA VAL A 30 -48.57 -21.44 -24.44
C VAL A 30 -47.60 -20.30 -24.09
N PRO A 31 -47.55 -19.21 -24.88
CA PRO A 31 -46.67 -18.09 -24.58
C PRO A 31 -47.38 -17.12 -23.62
N GLU A 32 -47.01 -17.12 -22.35
CA GLU A 32 -47.49 -16.12 -21.40
C GLU A 32 -46.41 -15.05 -21.14
N SER A 33 -46.75 -13.83 -21.55
CA SER A 33 -45.95 -12.62 -21.46
C SER A 33 -45.51 -12.34 -20.02
N SER A 34 -44.24 -12.60 -19.69
CA SER A 34 -43.63 -12.03 -18.50
C SER A 34 -43.48 -10.52 -18.70
N PRO A 35 -44.14 -9.66 -17.89
CA PRO A 35 -43.92 -8.22 -17.97
C PRO A 35 -42.45 -7.89 -17.60
N PRO A 36 -41.87 -6.82 -18.16
CA PRO A 36 -40.50 -6.42 -17.86
C PRO A 36 -40.34 -6.05 -16.37
N PRO A 37 -39.11 -6.12 -15.82
CA PRO A 37 -38.87 -5.70 -14.45
C PRO A 37 -39.25 -4.23 -14.29
N VAL A 38 -40.08 -3.93 -13.28
CA VAL A 38 -40.41 -2.57 -12.92
C VAL A 38 -39.14 -1.92 -12.36
N GLU A 39 -38.52 -1.04 -13.15
CA GLU A 39 -37.60 -0.04 -12.63
C GLU A 39 -38.37 0.82 -11.64
N VAL A 40 -38.18 0.54 -10.35
CA VAL A 40 -38.65 1.42 -9.29
C VAL A 40 -37.75 2.64 -9.34
N GLU A 41 -38.20 3.68 -10.05
CA GLU A 41 -37.66 5.03 -9.94
C GLU A 41 -37.78 5.48 -8.49
N LEU A 42 -36.72 5.21 -7.71
CA LEU A 42 -36.51 5.80 -6.40
C LEU A 42 -36.63 7.30 -6.57
N SER A 43 -37.54 7.94 -5.82
CA SER A 43 -37.70 9.38 -5.92
C SER A 43 -36.38 10.08 -5.60
N PRO A 44 -36.13 11.31 -6.09
CA PRO A 44 -34.87 12.01 -5.83
C PRO A 44 -34.51 12.06 -4.33
N GLN A 45 -35.51 12.20 -3.45
CA GLN A 45 -35.35 12.07 -1.99
C GLN A 45 -34.83 10.70 -1.56
N GLN A 46 -35.41 9.60 -2.04
CA GLN A 46 -34.97 8.24 -1.68
C GLN A 46 -33.56 7.91 -2.19
N GLN A 47 -33.15 8.49 -3.32
CA GLN A 47 -31.77 8.39 -3.81
C GLN A 47 -30.80 9.17 -2.92
N ILE A 48 -31.18 10.37 -2.48
CA ILE A 48 -30.40 11.18 -1.52
C ILE A 48 -30.27 10.47 -0.17
N ASP A 49 -31.34 9.89 0.36
CA ASP A 49 -31.31 9.15 1.64
C ASP A 49 -30.42 7.90 1.54
N ALA A 50 -30.46 7.17 0.42
CA ALA A 50 -29.60 6.01 0.18
C ALA A 50 -28.11 6.37 0.02
N LEU A 51 -27.81 7.54 -0.57
CA LEU A 51 -26.45 8.07 -0.67
C LEU A 51 -25.94 8.58 0.68
N THR A 52 -26.77 9.30 1.44
CA THR A 52 -26.45 9.77 2.80
C THR A 52 -26.11 8.59 3.71
N LYS A 53 -26.95 7.55 3.73
CA LYS A 53 -26.68 6.34 4.50
C LYS A 53 -25.37 5.64 4.08
N ARG A 54 -25.04 5.62 2.79
CA ARG A 54 -23.75 5.09 2.29
C ARG A 54 -22.54 5.92 2.73
N LEU A 55 -22.70 7.24 2.88
CA LEU A 55 -21.68 8.11 3.44
C LEU A 55 -21.50 7.82 4.93
N ASP A 56 -22.58 7.77 5.71
CA ASP A 56 -22.55 7.45 7.14
C ASP A 56 -21.91 6.08 7.42
N ASP A 57 -22.33 5.04 6.68
CA ASP A 57 -21.77 3.68 6.77
C ASP A 57 -20.27 3.69 6.39
N GLY A 58 -19.88 4.52 5.41
CA GLY A 58 -18.49 4.69 4.96
C GLY A 58 -17.60 5.42 5.98
N GLU A 59 -18.11 6.48 6.60
CA GLU A 59 -17.41 7.22 7.67
C GLU A 59 -17.21 6.34 8.90
N GLN A 60 -18.23 5.56 9.29
CA GLN A 60 -18.10 4.58 10.38
C GLN A 60 -17.08 3.49 10.07
N ALA A 61 -17.04 2.98 8.84
CA ALA A 61 -16.03 2.01 8.40
C ALA A 61 -14.61 2.60 8.42
N LEU A 62 -14.45 3.86 8.03
CA LEU A 62 -13.16 4.57 8.03
C LEU A 62 -12.68 4.83 9.47
N LEU A 63 -13.56 5.32 10.35
CA LEU A 63 -13.26 5.48 11.79
C LEU A 63 -12.89 4.16 12.46
N LYS A 64 -13.59 3.07 12.12
CA LYS A 64 -13.24 1.72 12.61
C LYS A 64 -11.85 1.30 12.12
N SER A 65 -11.59 1.41 10.83
CA SER A 65 -10.28 1.09 10.22
C SER A 65 -9.14 1.92 10.85
N GLN A 66 -9.37 3.20 11.09
CA GLN A 66 -8.39 4.09 11.74
C GLN A 66 -8.14 3.70 13.20
N ASN A 67 -9.18 3.31 13.95
CA ASN A 67 -9.03 2.81 15.31
C ASN A 67 -8.33 1.45 15.37
N ASP A 68 -8.65 0.53 14.46
CA ASP A 68 -7.97 -0.77 14.33
C ASP A 68 -6.49 -0.58 13.97
N TYR A 69 -6.17 0.35 13.05
CA TYR A 69 -4.79 0.74 12.71
C TYR A 69 -4.05 1.35 13.92
N ASN A 70 -4.66 2.31 14.62
CA ASN A 70 -4.07 2.92 15.81
C ASN A 70 -3.85 1.88 16.94
N ALA A 71 -4.76 0.92 17.10
CA ALA A 71 -4.62 -0.17 18.06
C ALA A 71 -3.51 -1.15 17.68
N MET A 72 -3.33 -1.45 16.38
CA MET A 72 -2.21 -2.26 15.89
C MET A 72 -0.88 -1.54 16.06
N LYS A 73 -0.80 -0.26 15.67
CA LYS A 73 0.39 0.57 15.89
C LYS A 73 0.78 0.62 17.37
N GLY A 74 -0.17 0.91 18.26
CA GLY A 74 0.07 0.91 19.71
C GLY A 74 0.43 -0.45 20.31
N ARG A 75 0.15 -1.57 19.63
CA ARG A 75 0.70 -2.91 19.99
C ARG A 75 2.12 -3.09 19.48
N HIS A 76 2.39 -2.66 18.24
CA HIS A 76 3.72 -2.70 17.63
C HIS A 76 4.72 -1.86 18.44
N ASP A 77 4.36 -0.62 18.79
CA ASP A 77 5.19 0.27 19.61
C ASP A 77 5.53 -0.33 20.98
N LYS A 78 4.57 -1.06 21.59
CA LYS A 78 4.79 -1.78 22.86
C LYS A 78 5.69 -2.99 22.70
N LEU A 79 5.56 -3.74 21.60
CA LEU A 79 6.44 -4.88 21.27
C LEU A 79 7.88 -4.40 21.00
N ALA A 80 8.04 -3.33 20.22
CA ALA A 80 9.34 -2.71 19.96
C ALA A 80 9.98 -2.16 21.25
N SER A 81 9.20 -1.52 22.13
CA SER A 81 9.66 -1.05 23.45
C SER A 81 10.07 -2.21 24.37
N ALA A 82 9.29 -3.30 24.39
CA ALA A 82 9.63 -4.50 25.16
C ALA A 82 10.90 -5.20 24.64
N ALA A 83 11.11 -5.26 23.33
CA ALA A 83 12.33 -5.77 22.72
C ALA A 83 13.55 -4.94 23.13
N ARG A 84 13.49 -3.61 23.01
CA ARG A 84 14.53 -2.67 23.46
C ARG A 84 14.89 -2.89 24.93
N SER A 85 13.88 -3.01 25.81
CA SER A 85 14.11 -3.28 27.24
C SER A 85 14.73 -4.66 27.51
N ASN A 86 14.46 -5.67 26.69
CA ASN A 86 15.01 -7.01 26.87
C ASN A 86 16.49 -7.08 26.47
N ASP A 87 16.85 -6.46 25.35
CA ASP A 87 18.25 -6.34 24.91
C ASP A 87 19.11 -5.58 25.94
N ASP A 88 18.60 -4.46 26.47
CA ASP A 88 19.33 -3.66 27.45
C ASP A 88 19.58 -4.45 28.76
N ILE A 89 18.68 -5.38 29.11
CA ILE A 89 18.87 -6.37 30.19
C ILE A 89 19.93 -7.40 29.80
N VAL A 90 19.92 -7.92 28.58
CA VAL A 90 20.92 -8.88 28.08
C VAL A 90 22.33 -8.28 28.10
N ASP A 91 22.52 -7.04 27.63
CA ASP A 91 23.80 -6.32 27.69
C ASP A 91 24.25 -6.00 29.13
N SER A 92 23.29 -5.72 30.01
CA SER A 92 23.55 -5.55 31.44
C SER A 92 24.06 -6.86 32.07
N VAL A 93 23.36 -7.98 31.83
CA VAL A 93 23.72 -9.31 32.34
C VAL A 93 25.04 -9.80 31.77
N ALA A 94 25.25 -9.69 30.46
CA ALA A 94 26.47 -10.13 29.79
C ALA A 94 27.68 -9.39 30.36
N GLY A 95 27.66 -8.05 30.40
CA GLY A 95 28.76 -7.30 30.96
C GLY A 95 28.95 -7.46 32.47
N LEU A 96 27.90 -7.81 33.23
CA LEU A 96 28.01 -8.17 34.66
C LEU A 96 28.68 -9.54 34.83
N SER A 97 28.34 -10.52 33.98
CA SER A 97 29.06 -11.79 33.87
C SER A 97 30.55 -11.57 33.58
N ASP A 98 30.86 -10.68 32.63
CA ASP A 98 32.24 -10.32 32.27
C ASP A 98 32.98 -9.65 33.46
N THR A 99 32.29 -8.78 34.23
CA THR A 99 32.89 -8.17 35.44
C THR A 99 33.12 -9.22 36.54
N VAL A 100 32.18 -10.14 36.76
CA VAL A 100 32.33 -11.24 37.72
C VAL A 100 33.48 -12.17 37.30
N ALA A 101 33.65 -12.45 36.01
CA ALA A 101 34.79 -13.22 35.51
C ALA A 101 36.13 -12.51 35.79
N ALA A 102 36.21 -11.19 35.59
CA ALA A 102 37.39 -10.39 35.95
C ALA A 102 37.68 -10.43 37.46
N VAL A 103 36.66 -10.28 38.31
CA VAL A 103 36.80 -10.37 39.78
C VAL A 103 37.26 -11.77 40.22
N LEU A 104 36.69 -12.85 39.69
CA LEU A 104 37.11 -14.22 40.01
C LEU A 104 38.56 -14.49 39.57
N LYS A 105 38.96 -13.99 38.39
CA LYS A 105 40.33 -14.06 37.88
C LYS A 105 41.31 -13.27 38.75
N HIS A 106 40.90 -12.11 39.27
CA HIS A 106 41.67 -11.33 40.24
C HIS A 106 41.82 -12.06 41.58
N ILE A 107 40.73 -12.56 42.18
CA ILE A 107 40.77 -13.35 43.43
C ILE A 107 41.70 -14.56 43.28
N GLY A 108 41.69 -15.23 42.13
CA GLY A 108 42.56 -16.37 41.85
C GLY A 108 44.03 -16.04 41.58
N ARG A 109 44.41 -14.75 41.44
CA ARG A 109 45.78 -14.32 41.10
C ARG A 109 46.40 -13.34 42.10
N GLY A 110 45.60 -12.56 42.83
CA GLY A 110 46.07 -11.49 43.71
C GLY A 110 46.76 -10.33 42.98
N ASP A 111 46.44 -10.15 41.69
CA ASP A 111 47.09 -9.18 40.80
C ASP A 111 46.14 -8.01 40.52
N ASP A 112 46.43 -6.85 41.12
CA ASP A 112 45.65 -5.61 41.00
C ASP A 112 45.80 -4.95 39.62
N GLU A 113 47.00 -5.02 39.02
CA GLU A 113 47.28 -4.40 37.71
C GLU A 113 46.56 -5.16 36.59
N ALA A 114 46.58 -6.50 36.64
CA ALA A 114 45.82 -7.33 35.71
C ALA A 114 44.30 -7.13 35.86
N PHE A 115 43.80 -6.89 37.08
CA PHE A 115 42.39 -6.63 37.32
C PHE A 115 41.93 -5.30 36.71
N ALA A 116 42.70 -4.22 36.90
CA ALA A 116 42.42 -2.92 36.28
C ALA A 116 42.42 -3.01 34.75
N ALA A 117 43.37 -3.75 34.16
CA ALA A 117 43.43 -3.97 32.72
C ALA A 117 42.27 -4.82 32.18
N ASP A 118 41.82 -5.84 32.92
CA ASP A 118 40.65 -6.64 32.54
C ASP A 118 39.35 -5.86 32.68
N LEU A 119 39.16 -5.03 33.72
CA LEU A 119 38.02 -4.13 33.84
C LEU A 119 37.94 -3.15 32.66
N GLY A 120 39.05 -2.49 32.31
CA GLY A 120 39.09 -1.58 31.17
C GLY A 120 38.77 -2.27 29.84
N ARG A 121 39.12 -3.55 29.68
CA ARG A 121 38.69 -4.36 28.52
C ARG A 121 37.18 -4.60 28.53
N VAL A 122 36.61 -5.01 29.66
CA VAL A 122 35.16 -5.25 29.80
C VAL A 122 34.35 -3.97 29.51
N GLU A 123 34.81 -2.81 29.95
CA GLU A 123 34.18 -1.52 29.64
C GLU A 123 34.25 -1.18 28.15
N ALA A 124 35.41 -1.37 27.51
CA ALA A 124 35.56 -1.16 26.07
C ALA A 124 34.69 -2.15 25.24
N GLU A 125 34.62 -3.42 25.64
CA GLU A 125 33.75 -4.43 25.01
C GLU A 125 32.26 -4.15 25.22
N ARG A 126 31.86 -3.54 26.35
CA ARG A 126 30.49 -3.05 26.54
C ARG A 126 30.18 -1.85 25.65
N GLN A 127 31.11 -0.91 25.50
CA GLN A 127 30.93 0.25 24.64
C GLN A 127 30.82 -0.17 23.16
N ASN A 128 31.72 -1.02 22.69
CA ASN A 128 31.70 -1.56 21.32
C ASN A 128 30.41 -2.35 21.01
N ARG A 129 29.90 -3.14 21.97
CA ARG A 129 28.59 -3.82 21.84
C ARG A 129 27.46 -2.81 21.68
N LYS A 130 27.36 -1.83 22.58
CA LYS A 130 26.32 -0.79 22.52
C LYS A 130 26.32 -0.02 21.21
N GLU A 131 27.50 0.37 20.70
CA GLU A 131 27.63 1.08 19.44
C GLU A 131 27.21 0.22 18.23
N GLY A 132 27.57 -1.08 18.25
CA GLY A 132 27.12 -2.06 17.26
C GLY A 132 25.59 -2.22 17.25
N THR A 133 25.00 -2.51 18.40
CA THR A 133 23.55 -2.69 18.55
C THR A 133 22.78 -1.41 18.23
N ALA A 134 23.29 -0.23 18.59
CA ALA A 134 22.67 1.05 18.25
C ALA A 134 22.67 1.31 16.73
N PHE A 135 23.77 1.01 16.05
CA PHE A 135 23.85 1.12 14.58
C PHE A 135 22.85 0.19 13.88
N GLU A 136 22.80 -1.09 14.28
CA GLU A 136 21.86 -2.07 13.70
C GLU A 136 20.39 -1.66 13.93
N ARG A 137 20.04 -1.20 15.13
CA ARG A 137 18.71 -0.65 15.44
C ARG A 137 18.35 0.54 14.55
N SER A 138 19.27 1.49 14.36
CA SER A 138 19.04 2.65 13.50
C SER A 138 18.92 2.29 12.03
N ILE A 139 19.65 1.28 11.53
CA ILE A 139 19.46 0.79 10.15
C ILE A 139 18.07 0.19 9.99
N GLU A 140 17.62 -0.66 10.93
CA GLU A 140 16.33 -1.33 10.77
C GLU A 140 15.16 -0.32 10.84
N GLU A 141 15.27 0.73 11.66
CA GLU A 141 14.32 1.85 11.67
C GLU A 141 14.29 2.60 10.32
N ILE A 142 15.45 3.00 9.80
CA ILE A 142 15.54 3.68 8.49
C ILE A 142 15.09 2.75 7.35
N ARG A 143 15.33 1.44 7.46
CA ARG A 143 14.89 0.45 6.48
C ARG A 143 13.37 0.32 6.45
N LEU A 144 12.72 0.26 7.61
CA LEU A 144 11.25 0.26 7.69
C LEU A 144 10.67 1.52 7.06
N ASP A 145 11.24 2.70 7.34
CA ASP A 145 10.86 3.96 6.68
C ASP A 145 11.02 3.89 5.14
N VAL A 146 12.09 3.26 4.65
CA VAL A 146 12.36 3.08 3.21
C VAL A 146 11.34 2.14 2.56
N ASP A 147 11.09 0.98 3.18
CA ASP A 147 10.16 -0.03 2.69
C ASP A 147 8.70 0.51 2.71
N ASP A 148 8.28 1.19 3.78
CA ASP A 148 6.97 1.86 3.89
C ASP A 148 6.81 2.97 2.83
N ALA A 149 7.86 3.76 2.56
CA ALA A 149 7.81 4.82 1.57
C ALA A 149 7.72 4.30 0.13
N LEU A 150 8.17 3.07 -0.13
CA LEU A 150 8.13 2.43 -1.44
C LEU A 150 6.84 1.65 -1.69
N ALA A 151 6.17 1.16 -0.65
CA ALA A 151 5.03 0.22 -0.71
C ALA A 151 3.94 0.58 -1.74
N ASP A 152 3.54 1.84 -1.83
CA ASP A 152 2.47 2.32 -2.73
C ASP A 152 2.99 2.91 -4.06
N THR A 153 4.30 2.91 -4.31
CA THR A 153 4.93 3.64 -5.43
C THR A 153 5.17 2.82 -6.68
N GLY A 154 5.21 1.48 -6.57
CA GLY A 154 5.56 0.58 -7.66
C GLY A 154 7.04 0.60 -8.07
N ILE A 155 7.88 1.35 -7.35
CA ILE A 155 9.32 1.49 -7.61
C ILE A 155 10.08 0.34 -6.93
N ASP A 156 10.88 -0.41 -7.70
CA ASP A 156 11.79 -1.42 -7.12
C ASP A 156 13.14 -0.79 -6.74
N LEU A 157 13.46 -0.87 -5.44
CA LEU A 157 14.71 -0.43 -4.84
C LEU A 157 15.96 -0.99 -5.55
N ARG A 158 15.88 -2.18 -6.15
CA ARG A 158 17.03 -2.84 -6.80
C ARG A 158 17.21 -2.47 -8.27
N THR A 159 16.13 -2.42 -9.05
CA THR A 159 16.24 -2.24 -10.52
C THR A 159 15.99 -0.82 -11.00
N ASP A 160 15.31 0.03 -10.23
CA ASP A 160 14.97 1.38 -10.71
C ASP A 160 16.23 2.24 -10.90
N PRO A 161 16.45 2.86 -12.08
CA PRO A 161 17.63 3.68 -12.35
C PRO A 161 17.67 4.99 -11.54
N ASP A 162 16.52 5.59 -11.19
CA ASP A 162 16.48 6.83 -10.41
C ASP A 162 16.96 6.64 -8.96
N LEU A 163 17.09 5.39 -8.52
CA LEU A 163 17.58 5.00 -7.20
C LEU A 163 19.08 4.59 -7.19
N GLU A 164 19.82 4.79 -8.28
CA GLU A 164 21.26 4.47 -8.32
C GLU A 164 22.08 5.28 -7.30
N ASP A 165 21.86 6.60 -7.25
CA ASP A 165 22.50 7.49 -6.26
C ASP A 165 22.17 7.08 -4.82
N PHE A 166 20.92 6.69 -4.56
CA PHE A 166 20.49 6.16 -3.26
C PHE A 166 21.27 4.89 -2.89
N ARG A 167 21.33 3.91 -3.81
CA ARG A 167 22.03 2.63 -3.58
C ARG A 167 23.52 2.83 -3.33
N ALA A 168 24.16 3.75 -4.05
CA ALA A 168 25.57 4.09 -3.85
C ALA A 168 25.81 4.69 -2.45
N LEU A 169 25.07 5.75 -2.09
CA LEU A 169 25.20 6.41 -0.79
C LEU A 169 24.87 5.47 0.37
N TRP A 170 23.83 4.65 0.23
CA TRP A 170 23.44 3.66 1.24
C TRP A 170 24.53 2.60 1.46
N THR A 171 25.10 2.08 0.37
CA THR A 171 26.16 1.05 0.44
C THR A 171 27.43 1.61 1.08
N GLU A 172 27.82 2.84 0.73
CA GLU A 172 28.96 3.52 1.36
C GLU A 172 28.71 3.75 2.86
N ALA A 173 27.55 4.30 3.21
CA ALA A 173 27.13 4.55 4.59
C ALA A 173 27.13 3.26 5.45
N TYR A 174 26.63 2.15 4.87
CA TYR A 174 26.59 0.85 5.53
C TYR A 174 28.00 0.34 5.87
N ASN A 175 28.91 0.40 4.89
CA ASN A 175 30.28 -0.06 5.04
C ASN A 175 31.08 0.78 6.05
N GLN A 176 30.81 2.09 6.13
CA GLN A 176 31.47 3.02 7.06
C GLN A 176 30.82 3.05 8.46
N LYS A 177 29.64 2.43 8.62
CA LYS A 177 28.76 2.55 9.79
C LYS A 177 28.32 3.99 10.13
N ASP A 178 28.21 4.87 9.14
CA ASP A 178 27.79 6.26 9.32
C ASP A 178 26.27 6.41 9.23
N ILE A 179 25.61 6.51 10.40
CA ILE A 179 24.16 6.80 10.51
C ILE A 179 23.81 8.15 9.87
N GLY A 180 24.69 9.14 9.93
CA GLY A 180 24.48 10.45 9.28
C GLY A 180 24.55 10.38 7.75
N ALA A 181 25.32 9.44 7.18
CA ALA A 181 25.26 9.12 5.76
C ALA A 181 23.99 8.35 5.39
N MET A 182 23.48 7.46 6.25
CA MET A 182 22.19 6.78 6.02
C MET A 182 21.02 7.74 5.87
N TYR A 183 20.89 8.71 6.79
CA TYR A 183 19.85 9.74 6.68
C TYR A 183 20.02 10.64 5.43
N ARG A 184 21.25 10.85 4.96
CA ARG A 184 21.50 11.54 3.67
C ARG A 184 21.02 10.71 2.49
N ALA A 185 21.30 9.40 2.46
CA ALA A 185 20.77 8.49 1.44
C ALA A 185 19.22 8.47 1.45
N GLN A 186 18.61 8.29 2.63
CA GLN A 186 17.15 8.33 2.80
C GLN A 186 16.53 9.65 2.29
N ALA A 187 17.22 10.78 2.48
CA ALA A 187 16.78 12.07 1.94
C ALA A 187 16.84 12.15 0.39
N GLU A 188 17.79 11.48 -0.27
CA GLU A 188 17.80 11.36 -1.74
C GLU A 188 16.65 10.47 -2.25
N LEU A 189 16.38 9.34 -1.58
CA LEU A 189 15.19 8.51 -1.88
C LEU A 189 13.92 9.37 -1.83
N PHE A 190 13.70 10.12 -0.75
CA PHE A 190 12.51 10.99 -0.65
C PHE A 190 12.45 12.08 -1.74
N ARG A 191 13.57 12.51 -2.33
CA ARG A 191 13.56 13.42 -3.49
C ARG A 191 13.15 12.69 -4.77
N VAL A 192 13.62 11.46 -4.98
CA VAL A 192 13.17 10.58 -6.08
C VAL A 192 11.67 10.33 -5.98
N LEU A 193 11.18 9.87 -4.83
CA LEU A 193 9.75 9.59 -4.61
C LEU A 193 8.88 10.84 -4.83
N ARG A 194 9.32 12.02 -4.38
CA ARG A 194 8.62 13.30 -4.65
C ARG A 194 8.63 13.69 -6.14
N ARG A 195 9.65 13.31 -6.92
CA ARG A 195 9.66 13.51 -8.39
C ARG A 195 8.64 12.59 -9.06
N HIS A 196 8.62 11.30 -8.70
CA HIS A 196 7.65 10.32 -9.19
C HIS A 196 6.21 10.69 -8.85
N ALA A 197 5.91 11.04 -7.60
CA ALA A 197 4.57 11.47 -7.20
C ALA A 197 4.07 12.69 -8.00
N ARG A 198 4.96 13.65 -8.30
CA ARG A 198 4.64 14.82 -9.16
C ARG A 198 4.45 14.44 -10.63
N ALA A 199 5.20 13.45 -11.14
CA ALA A 199 5.06 12.97 -12.51
C ALA A 199 3.72 12.23 -12.69
N ALA A 200 3.38 11.33 -11.78
CA ALA A 200 2.10 10.63 -11.75
C ALA A 200 0.91 11.60 -11.63
N GLN A 201 1.03 12.63 -10.77
CA GLN A 201 0.00 13.67 -10.65
C GLN A 201 -0.21 14.46 -11.95
N ARG A 202 0.86 14.78 -12.69
CA ARG A 202 0.77 15.46 -14.00
C ARG A 202 0.10 14.57 -15.04
N GLN A 203 0.51 13.31 -15.15
CA GLN A 203 -0.11 12.35 -16.07
C GLN A 203 -1.63 12.20 -15.81
N LEU A 204 -2.05 12.19 -14.54
CA LEU A 204 -3.47 12.18 -14.18
C LEU A 204 -4.18 13.48 -14.59
N GLN A 205 -3.54 14.64 -14.44
CA GLN A 205 -4.11 15.92 -14.88
C GLN A 205 -4.27 15.96 -16.40
N ASP A 206 -3.20 15.66 -17.15
CA ASP A 206 -3.19 15.60 -18.62
C ASP A 206 -4.23 14.61 -19.16
N ALA A 207 -4.41 13.46 -18.52
CA ALA A 207 -5.46 12.49 -18.83
C ALA A 207 -6.87 13.04 -18.57
N THR A 208 -7.10 13.77 -17.47
CA THR A 208 -8.40 14.39 -17.22
C THR A 208 -8.70 15.57 -18.13
N ASP A 209 -7.70 16.35 -18.55
CA ASP A 209 -7.89 17.52 -19.39
C ASP A 209 -8.08 17.12 -20.87
N SER A 210 -7.33 16.14 -21.37
CA SER A 210 -7.57 15.55 -22.70
C SER A 210 -8.95 14.87 -22.80
N GLU A 211 -9.45 14.25 -21.74
CA GLU A 211 -10.81 13.71 -21.70
C GLU A 211 -11.88 14.81 -21.67
N LYS A 212 -11.69 15.91 -20.91
CA LYS A 212 -12.58 17.08 -20.96
C LYS A 212 -12.61 17.69 -22.36
N GLU A 213 -11.47 17.79 -23.04
CA GLU A 213 -11.41 18.27 -24.43
C GLU A 213 -12.13 17.32 -25.40
N ARG A 214 -12.02 16.00 -25.21
CA ARG A 214 -12.74 15.00 -26.00
C ARG A 214 -14.25 15.12 -25.82
N ILE A 215 -14.73 15.17 -24.58
CA ILE A 215 -16.16 15.36 -24.25
C ILE A 215 -16.68 16.69 -24.81
N ARG A 216 -15.89 17.77 -24.68
CA ARG A 216 -16.25 19.08 -25.23
C ARG A 216 -16.32 19.06 -26.76
N ARG A 217 -15.43 18.33 -27.43
CA ARG A 217 -15.44 18.17 -28.88
C ARG A 217 -16.65 17.36 -29.34
N SER A 218 -16.93 16.22 -28.71
CA SER A 218 -18.11 15.42 -29.06
C SER A 218 -19.42 16.18 -28.79
N ALA A 219 -19.49 16.99 -27.73
CA ALA A 219 -20.66 17.84 -27.47
C ALA A 219 -20.83 18.97 -28.51
N LEU A 220 -19.74 19.51 -29.07
CA LEU A 220 -19.80 20.49 -30.16
C LEU A 220 -20.22 19.83 -31.50
N GLU A 221 -19.71 18.63 -31.77
CA GLU A 221 -20.11 17.80 -32.93
C GLU A 221 -21.59 17.39 -32.85
N GLU A 222 -22.06 16.96 -31.68
CA GLU A 222 -23.46 16.58 -31.42
C GLU A 222 -24.42 17.78 -31.45
N ALA A 223 -23.96 18.97 -31.03
CA ALA A 223 -24.70 20.22 -31.20
C ALA A 223 -24.82 20.67 -32.67
N GLY A 224 -24.29 19.91 -33.63
CA GLY A 224 -24.35 20.21 -35.06
C GLY A 224 -23.45 21.37 -35.49
N VAL A 225 -22.57 21.85 -34.60
CA VAL A 225 -21.57 22.89 -34.90
C VAL A 225 -20.38 22.20 -35.57
N ASN A 226 -20.61 21.74 -36.80
CA ASN A 226 -19.58 21.19 -37.65
C ASN A 226 -18.66 22.33 -38.11
N ASP A 227 -17.42 22.35 -37.63
CA ASP A 227 -16.45 23.41 -37.92
C ASP A 227 -15.91 23.30 -39.35
N ILE A 228 -16.75 23.70 -40.30
CA ILE A 228 -16.40 23.96 -41.71
C ILE A 228 -16.10 25.47 -41.88
N ASP A 229 -15.89 26.22 -40.79
CA ASP A 229 -15.56 27.66 -40.83
C ASP A 229 -14.24 27.99 -40.10
N GLY A 230 -13.33 27.02 -40.04
CA GLY A 230 -11.87 27.22 -39.93
C GLY A 230 -11.26 27.97 -41.14
N GLY A 231 -12.05 28.81 -41.80
CA GLY A 231 -11.80 29.50 -43.07
C GLY A 231 -11.43 30.97 -42.93
N ASN A 232 -10.63 31.32 -41.91
CA ASN A 232 -9.86 32.58 -41.86
C ASN A 232 -10.67 33.87 -42.16
N GLY A 233 -11.79 34.08 -41.45
CA GLY A 233 -12.66 35.26 -41.57
C GLY A 233 -12.80 36.03 -40.25
N ALA A 234 -12.24 37.23 -40.18
CA ALA A 234 -12.45 38.11 -39.02
C ALA A 234 -13.84 38.76 -39.09
N ALA A 235 -14.75 38.35 -38.20
CA ALA A 235 -16.03 39.03 -37.98
C ALA A 235 -16.40 39.03 -36.48
N SER A 236 -16.40 40.22 -35.89
CA SER A 236 -16.93 40.45 -34.54
C SER A 236 -18.46 40.37 -34.57
N GLY A 237 -19.03 39.32 -34.00
CA GLY A 237 -20.46 39.16 -33.74
C GLY A 237 -20.74 38.99 -32.25
N GLU A 238 -21.73 39.70 -31.72
CA GLU A 238 -22.07 39.66 -30.29
C GLU A 238 -22.53 38.27 -29.85
N LEU A 239 -21.86 37.72 -28.82
CA LEU A 239 -22.34 36.53 -28.12
C LEU A 239 -23.54 36.90 -27.25
N SER A 240 -24.73 36.49 -27.69
CA SER A 240 -25.97 36.61 -26.91
C SER A 240 -25.83 35.98 -25.53
N ALA A 241 -26.37 36.65 -24.50
CA ALA A 241 -26.37 36.16 -23.12
C ALA A 241 -27.07 34.80 -22.96
N ASP A 242 -28.04 34.45 -23.82
CA ASP A 242 -28.70 33.14 -23.78
C ASP A 242 -27.73 31.97 -24.05
N ALA A 243 -26.70 32.19 -24.87
CA ALA A 243 -25.66 31.19 -25.14
C ALA A 243 -24.72 30.97 -23.93
N LEU A 244 -24.65 31.93 -23.01
CA LEU A 244 -23.91 31.78 -21.75
C LEU A 244 -24.72 31.01 -20.70
N PHE A 245 -26.06 31.18 -20.65
CA PHE A 245 -26.91 30.44 -19.71
C PHE A 245 -27.20 28.99 -20.17
N ALA A 246 -27.32 28.73 -21.47
CA ALA A 246 -27.45 27.36 -21.99
C ALA A 246 -26.22 26.47 -21.69
N ARG A 247 -25.05 27.09 -21.44
CA ARG A 247 -23.79 26.41 -21.14
C ARG A 247 -23.66 25.90 -19.70
N ASP A 248 -24.50 26.35 -18.78
CA ASP A 248 -24.34 26.12 -17.32
C ASP A 248 -25.31 25.09 -16.72
N VAL A 249 -26.13 24.43 -17.55
CA VAL A 249 -27.18 23.49 -17.10
C VAL A 249 -26.78 22.01 -17.23
N ASN A 250 -25.84 21.66 -18.12
CA ASN A 250 -25.31 20.30 -18.22
C ASN A 250 -24.16 20.07 -17.24
N SER A 251 -24.51 19.88 -15.97
CA SER A 251 -23.59 19.25 -15.01
C SER A 251 -23.29 17.82 -15.47
N VAL A 252 -22.04 17.56 -15.84
CA VAL A 252 -21.59 16.17 -16.09
C VAL A 252 -21.81 15.40 -14.79
N PRO A 253 -22.56 14.29 -14.78
CA PRO A 253 -22.94 13.61 -13.55
C PRO A 253 -21.67 13.16 -12.81
N PHE A 254 -21.48 13.72 -11.61
CA PHE A 254 -20.25 13.57 -10.82
C PHE A 254 -19.87 12.09 -10.58
N GLY A 255 -20.88 11.22 -10.52
CA GLY A 255 -20.72 9.77 -10.38
C GLY A 255 -19.98 9.10 -11.54
N ASP A 256 -20.02 9.62 -12.77
CA ASP A 256 -19.37 8.99 -13.93
C ASP A 256 -17.89 9.38 -14.05
N LEU A 257 -17.53 10.63 -13.71
CA LEU A 257 -16.12 10.99 -13.48
C LEU A 257 -15.51 10.13 -12.35
N GLN A 258 -16.27 9.88 -11.29
CA GLN A 258 -15.77 9.14 -10.13
C GLN A 258 -15.61 7.65 -10.41
N LYS A 259 -16.58 7.00 -11.07
CA LYS A 259 -16.44 5.61 -11.57
C LYS A 259 -15.23 5.45 -12.49
N HIS A 260 -15.00 6.41 -13.41
CA HIS A 260 -13.90 6.29 -14.37
C HIS A 260 -12.54 6.56 -13.72
N LYS A 261 -12.45 7.50 -12.76
CA LYS A 261 -11.28 7.69 -11.89
C LYS A 261 -10.92 6.39 -11.13
N ASP A 262 -11.91 5.72 -10.55
CA ASP A 262 -11.70 4.47 -9.81
C ASP A 262 -11.29 3.31 -10.74
N GLN A 263 -11.79 3.29 -11.99
CA GLN A 263 -11.32 2.36 -13.01
C GLN A 263 -9.86 2.63 -13.41
N LEU A 264 -9.46 3.90 -13.56
CA LEU A 264 -8.09 4.28 -13.93
C LEU A 264 -7.09 3.95 -12.80
N ILE A 265 -7.45 4.23 -11.54
CA ILE A 265 -6.66 3.83 -10.35
C ILE A 265 -6.54 2.29 -10.28
N ARG A 266 -7.59 1.55 -10.64
CA ARG A 266 -7.56 0.08 -10.67
C ARG A 266 -6.76 -0.48 -11.85
N ALA A 267 -6.65 0.25 -12.96
CA ALA A 267 -5.84 -0.12 -14.12
C ALA A 267 -4.34 0.11 -13.87
N MET A 268 -3.97 1.19 -13.16
CA MET A 268 -2.57 1.50 -12.81
C MET A 268 -2.02 0.68 -11.63
N ARG A 269 -2.85 -0.12 -10.95
CA ARG A 269 -2.45 -1.06 -9.87
C ARG A 269 -2.27 -2.50 -10.37
N ARG A 270 -2.14 -2.71 -11.68
CA ARG A 270 -1.87 -4.01 -12.32
C ARG A 270 -0.58 -3.93 -13.13
#